data_AF-A0A316L3J3-F1
#
_entry.id   AF-A0A316L3J3-F1
#
_cell.length_a   1.000
_cell.length_b   1.000
_cell.length_c   1.000
_cell.angle_alpha   90.00
_cell.angle_beta   90.00
_cell.angle_gamma   90.00
#
_symmetry.space_group_name_H-M   'P 1'
#
loop_
_entity.id
_entity.type
_entity.pdbx_description
1 polymer ?
#
loop_
_entity_poly.entity_id
_entity_poly.type
_entity_poly.pdbx_seq_one_letter_code
_entity_poly.pdbx_strand_id
1 'polypeptide(L)'
;MKNTIVIGILLLNLSLLFGQNIDELNTNKKVAKFLEKEINKKYTFKKVFDKEVEADEEDFKYFVKRIDLDNNGFTDLVVNAYMPLIIVLNNGDKDYKELNFRNTRFFSDNEPELDSIAEIGNGKVLIFETEIQEYDDTNYPNIKIRESQKKLSYNNKTKESEWVIRDVKFKVDSLTVKYGELVNYRQKTPKENKIKELYFSTTGCYGSCPVFEIQLKSNRDLEYNGKRFTNHPGLESFKLNQTDYDNLIGLIEYSELEKLNDFYSVNWTDDQTGKLKVIYENGDIKEIQDYGLQGTTNLQAIYKKLFEINNNVK
;
A
#
# COMPACT_ATOMS: atom_id res chain seq x y z
N MET A 1 -28.95 7.64 65.79
CA MET A 1 -29.37 6.68 64.74
C MET A 1 -30.31 7.36 63.77
N LYS A 2 -29.83 7.69 62.57
CA LYS A 2 -30.60 7.73 61.31
C LYS A 2 -29.59 7.96 60.18
N ASN A 3 -29.30 6.87 59.48
CA ASN A 3 -28.45 6.84 58.29
C ASN A 3 -29.21 7.48 57.14
N THR A 4 -28.60 8.47 56.48
CA THR A 4 -29.06 8.95 55.18
C THR A 4 -28.10 8.39 54.14
N ILE A 5 -28.57 7.38 53.40
CA ILE A 5 -27.86 6.76 52.28
C ILE A 5 -27.97 7.72 51.10
N VAL A 6 -26.82 8.24 50.64
CA VAL A 6 -26.71 8.96 49.37
C VAL A 6 -26.51 7.91 48.27
N ILE A 7 -27.56 7.65 47.50
CA ILE A 7 -27.48 6.86 46.27
C ILE A 7 -26.96 7.79 45.17
N GLY A 8 -25.66 7.74 44.90
CA GLY A 8 -25.05 8.35 43.73
C GLY A 8 -25.43 7.55 42.49
N ILE A 9 -26.35 8.07 41.69
CA ILE A 9 -26.64 7.55 40.35
C ILE A 9 -25.45 7.94 39.46
N LEU A 10 -24.55 6.98 39.24
CA LEU A 10 -23.49 7.08 38.24
C LEU A 10 -24.15 6.86 36.87
N LEU A 11 -24.55 7.95 36.20
CA LEU A 11 -24.95 7.93 34.79
C LEU A 11 -23.70 7.68 33.94
N LEU A 12 -23.37 6.40 33.76
CA LEU A 12 -22.51 5.90 32.71
C LEU A 12 -23.15 6.22 31.37
N ASN A 13 -22.75 7.33 30.76
CA ASN A 13 -22.97 7.59 29.33
C ASN A 13 -22.18 6.55 28.53
N LEU A 14 -22.73 5.33 28.38
CA LEU A 14 -22.34 4.44 27.29
C LEU A 14 -22.97 5.00 26.01
N SER A 15 -22.33 5.99 25.42
CA SER A 15 -22.38 6.14 23.96
C SER A 15 -21.60 4.97 23.37
N LEU A 16 -22.23 3.79 23.39
CA LEU A 16 -21.85 2.64 22.60
C LEU A 16 -22.11 2.96 21.12
N LEU A 17 -21.31 3.88 20.57
CA LEU A 17 -20.99 3.91 19.16
C LEU A 17 -20.11 2.69 18.93
N PHE A 18 -20.70 1.49 18.91
CA PHE A 18 -20.04 0.29 18.42
C PHE A 18 -19.70 0.58 16.94
N GLY A 19 -18.44 0.94 16.69
CA GLY A 19 -17.88 0.77 15.35
C GLY A 19 -17.90 -0.73 15.10
N GLN A 20 -18.35 -1.14 13.92
CA GLN A 20 -18.32 -2.56 13.57
C GLN A 20 -16.86 -3.01 13.60
N ASN A 21 -16.58 -4.04 14.40
CA ASN A 21 -15.30 -4.72 14.34
C ASN A 21 -15.26 -5.52 13.02
N ILE A 22 -14.11 -5.57 12.34
CA ILE A 22 -13.88 -6.37 11.13
C ILE A 22 -14.32 -7.83 11.34
N ASP A 23 -14.18 -8.36 12.56
CA ASP A 23 -14.63 -9.72 12.92
C ASP A 23 -16.14 -9.95 12.76
N GLU A 24 -16.95 -8.88 12.79
CA GLU A 24 -18.41 -8.95 12.66
C GLU A 24 -18.89 -8.84 11.19
N LEU A 25 -17.97 -8.53 10.27
CA LEU A 25 -18.24 -8.38 8.84
C LEU A 25 -18.36 -9.76 8.18
N ASN A 26 -19.56 -10.33 8.26
CA ASN A 26 -19.87 -11.67 7.75
C ASN A 26 -20.78 -11.66 6.50
N THR A 27 -21.04 -10.49 5.93
CA THR A 27 -21.79 -10.34 4.68
C THR A 27 -21.23 -9.19 3.85
N ASN A 28 -21.37 -9.28 2.52
CA ASN A 28 -21.00 -8.20 1.60
C ASN A 28 -21.62 -6.86 1.98
N LYS A 29 -22.89 -6.87 2.42
CA LYS A 29 -23.61 -5.68 2.87
C LYS A 29 -22.96 -5.03 4.11
N LYS A 30 -22.44 -5.82 5.05
CA LYS A 30 -21.72 -5.28 6.21
C LYS A 30 -20.36 -4.72 5.81
N VAL A 31 -19.61 -5.44 4.98
CA VAL A 31 -18.32 -4.97 4.44
C VAL A 31 -18.48 -3.65 3.70
N ALA A 32 -19.46 -3.54 2.79
CA ALA A 32 -19.74 -2.30 2.07
C ALA A 32 -20.01 -1.12 3.00
N LYS A 33 -20.87 -1.33 4.02
CA LYS A 33 -21.21 -0.30 5.01
C LYS A 33 -20.00 0.10 5.86
N PHE A 34 -19.16 -0.86 6.22
CA PHE A 34 -17.92 -0.59 6.94
C PHE A 34 -16.98 0.27 6.11
N LEU A 35 -16.69 -0.12 4.87
CA LEU A 35 -15.79 0.61 3.98
C LEU A 35 -16.29 2.04 3.69
N GLU A 36 -17.59 2.21 3.45
CA GLU A 36 -18.20 3.53 3.23
C GLU A 36 -18.09 4.44 4.47
N LYS A 37 -18.23 3.86 5.68
CA LYS A 37 -18.25 4.60 6.93
C LYS A 37 -16.85 4.94 7.44
N GLU A 38 -15.96 3.95 7.46
CA GLU A 38 -14.68 4.00 8.18
C GLU A 38 -13.50 4.34 7.26
N ILE A 39 -13.57 4.02 5.96
CA ILE A 39 -12.44 4.20 5.04
C ILE A 39 -12.63 5.39 4.12
N ASN A 40 -13.66 5.37 3.27
CA ASN A 40 -13.83 6.44 2.29
C ASN A 40 -15.29 6.61 1.84
N LYS A 41 -15.87 7.75 2.24
CA LYS A 41 -17.24 8.15 1.90
C LYS A 41 -17.46 8.47 0.42
N LYS A 42 -16.39 8.65 -0.37
CA LYS A 42 -16.47 9.03 -1.79
C LYS A 42 -16.70 7.82 -2.71
N TYR A 43 -16.37 6.61 -2.27
CA TYR A 43 -16.62 5.41 -3.05
C TYR A 43 -17.98 4.82 -2.69
N THR A 44 -18.88 4.74 -3.66
CA THR A 44 -20.09 3.95 -3.52
C THR A 44 -19.73 2.48 -3.80
N PHE A 45 -19.26 1.79 -2.76
CA PHE A 45 -19.08 0.33 -2.77
C PHE A 45 -20.36 -0.42 -3.11
N LYS A 46 -21.50 0.29 -3.09
CA LYS A 46 -22.77 -0.16 -3.62
C LYS A 46 -22.60 -0.88 -4.98
N LYS A 47 -21.81 -0.37 -5.93
CA LYS A 47 -21.60 -1.06 -7.24
C LYS A 47 -20.84 -2.38 -7.13
N VAL A 48 -19.89 -2.49 -6.20
CA VAL A 48 -19.09 -3.69 -5.94
C VAL A 48 -19.98 -4.81 -5.40
N PHE A 49 -21.07 -4.46 -4.71
CA PHE A 49 -21.98 -5.38 -4.06
C PHE A 49 -23.45 -5.24 -4.54
N ASP A 50 -23.69 -4.57 -5.68
CA ASP A 50 -25.03 -4.11 -6.14
C ASP A 50 -25.88 -5.23 -6.73
N LYS A 51 -25.26 -6.38 -6.99
CA LYS A 51 -26.04 -7.59 -7.15
C LYS A 51 -26.54 -7.94 -5.75
N GLU A 52 -27.81 -7.66 -5.47
CA GLU A 52 -28.59 -8.19 -4.33
C GLU A 52 -28.61 -9.73 -4.24
N VAL A 53 -27.78 -10.41 -5.04
CA VAL A 53 -27.38 -11.78 -4.77
C VAL A 53 -26.61 -11.71 -3.47
N GLU A 54 -27.23 -12.15 -2.36
CA GLU A 54 -26.46 -12.64 -1.23
C GLU A 54 -25.44 -13.59 -1.83
N ALA A 55 -24.20 -13.12 -1.99
CA ALA A 55 -23.09 -13.99 -2.33
C ALA A 55 -23.23 -15.16 -1.37
N ASP A 56 -23.28 -16.36 -1.91
CA ASP A 56 -23.31 -17.52 -1.03
C ASP A 56 -22.06 -17.47 -0.14
N GLU A 57 -22.09 -18.24 0.95
CA GLU A 57 -21.02 -18.21 1.93
C GLU A 57 -19.64 -18.49 1.30
N GLU A 58 -19.61 -19.20 0.17
CA GLU A 58 -18.41 -19.55 -0.59
C GLU A 58 -17.87 -18.34 -1.37
N ASP A 59 -18.72 -17.64 -2.12
CA ASP A 59 -18.38 -16.39 -2.81
C ASP A 59 -17.90 -15.31 -1.82
N PHE A 60 -18.60 -15.16 -0.67
CA PHE A 60 -18.18 -14.20 0.36
C PHE A 60 -16.77 -14.51 0.87
N LYS A 61 -16.49 -15.78 1.19
CA LYS A 61 -15.16 -16.22 1.64
C LYS A 61 -14.10 -16.10 0.56
N TYR A 62 -14.47 -16.19 -0.71
CA TYR A 62 -13.56 -15.99 -1.83
C TYR A 62 -13.11 -14.53 -1.91
N PHE A 63 -14.07 -13.59 -1.91
CA PHE A 63 -13.80 -12.17 -2.10
C PHE A 63 -13.32 -11.45 -0.83
N VAL A 64 -13.70 -11.92 0.36
CA VAL A 64 -13.41 -11.25 1.62
C VAL A 64 -12.57 -12.15 2.52
N LYS A 65 -11.35 -11.69 2.82
CA LYS A 65 -10.47 -12.32 3.81
C LYS A 65 -10.37 -11.43 5.04
N ARG A 66 -10.40 -12.06 6.20
CA ARG A 66 -10.19 -11.45 7.51
C ARG A 66 -8.99 -12.12 8.13
N ILE A 67 -7.90 -11.40 8.27
CA ILE A 67 -6.59 -11.97 8.58
C ILE A 67 -5.70 -10.88 9.16
N ASP A 68 -4.87 -11.20 10.15
CA ASP A 68 -3.83 -10.30 10.66
C ASP A 68 -2.63 -10.31 9.69
N LEU A 69 -2.51 -9.29 8.83
CA LEU A 69 -1.52 -9.22 7.76
C LEU A 69 -0.16 -8.74 8.27
N ASP A 70 -0.13 -7.86 9.27
CA ASP A 70 1.09 -7.25 9.78
C ASP A 70 1.56 -7.84 11.12
N ASN A 71 0.80 -8.79 11.67
CA ASN A 71 1.02 -9.49 12.94
C ASN A 71 0.96 -8.57 14.16
N ASN A 72 0.08 -7.57 14.12
CA ASN A 72 -0.15 -6.65 15.24
C ASN A 72 -1.18 -7.18 16.27
N GLY A 73 -1.79 -8.34 15.99
CA GLY A 73 -2.79 -8.99 16.85
C GLY A 73 -4.25 -8.57 16.56
N PHE A 74 -4.48 -7.70 15.59
CA PHE A 74 -5.80 -7.27 15.15
C PHE A 74 -6.15 -7.86 13.78
N THR A 75 -7.45 -8.10 13.56
CA THR A 75 -7.94 -8.62 12.29
C THR A 75 -7.98 -7.50 11.25
N ASP A 76 -7.23 -7.67 10.15
CA ASP A 76 -7.30 -6.82 8.96
C ASP A 76 -8.33 -7.34 7.95
N LEU A 77 -8.67 -6.51 6.98
CA LEU A 77 -9.64 -6.82 5.94
C LEU A 77 -9.00 -6.75 4.56
N VAL A 78 -9.12 -7.82 3.79
CA VAL A 78 -8.78 -7.86 2.36
C VAL A 78 -10.04 -8.12 1.57
N VAL A 79 -10.38 -7.22 0.65
CA VAL A 79 -11.52 -7.34 -0.25
C VAL A 79 -11.00 -7.42 -1.68
N ASN A 80 -10.96 -8.62 -2.22
CA ASN A 80 -10.61 -8.93 -3.60
C ASN A 80 -11.85 -8.90 -4.51
N ALA A 81 -12.71 -7.89 -4.37
CA ALA A 81 -13.86 -7.76 -5.26
C ALA A 81 -13.42 -7.20 -6.62
N TYR A 82 -14.22 -7.43 -7.66
CA TYR A 82 -13.99 -7.08 -9.07
C TYR A 82 -13.59 -5.60 -9.28
N MET A 83 -12.34 -5.30 -8.96
CA MET A 83 -11.64 -4.01 -8.90
C MET A 83 -12.33 -2.86 -8.11
N PRO A 84 -11.60 -2.16 -7.21
CA PRO A 84 -10.20 -2.35 -6.82
C PRO A 84 -10.02 -3.39 -5.70
N LEU A 85 -8.80 -3.95 -5.58
CA LEU A 85 -8.37 -4.63 -4.36
C LEU A 85 -8.31 -3.61 -3.22
N ILE A 86 -9.02 -3.90 -2.13
CA ILE A 86 -9.01 -3.04 -0.94
C ILE A 86 -8.36 -3.82 0.19
N ILE A 87 -7.33 -3.24 0.78
CA ILE A 87 -6.68 -3.76 1.99
C ILE A 87 -6.82 -2.72 3.08
N VAL A 88 -7.39 -3.11 4.21
CA VAL A 88 -7.57 -2.24 5.37
C VAL A 88 -6.84 -2.86 6.54
N LEU A 89 -5.79 -2.18 7.00
CA LEU A 89 -5.15 -2.50 8.26
C LEU A 89 -5.97 -1.97 9.43
N ASN A 90 -6.03 -2.75 10.49
CA ASN A 90 -6.61 -2.39 11.76
C ASN A 90 -5.48 -2.25 12.78
N ASN A 91 -5.20 -1.01 13.21
CA ASN A 91 -4.15 -0.74 14.18
C ASN A 91 -4.67 -0.77 15.63
N GLY A 92 -5.90 -1.26 15.85
CA GLY A 92 -6.60 -1.19 17.14
C GLY A 92 -7.39 0.11 17.31
N ASP A 93 -8.23 0.18 18.36
CA ASP A 93 -9.01 1.37 18.73
C ASP A 93 -9.83 2.03 17.58
N LYS A 94 -10.20 1.24 16.56
CA LYS A 94 -10.86 1.70 15.31
C LYS A 94 -9.99 2.66 14.48
N ASP A 95 -8.68 2.59 14.63
CA ASP A 95 -7.74 3.20 13.70
C ASP A 95 -7.55 2.28 12.50
N TYR A 96 -8.24 2.62 11.41
CA TYR A 96 -8.21 1.85 10.18
C TYR A 96 -7.41 2.58 9.10
N LYS A 97 -6.52 1.86 8.43
CA LYS A 97 -5.69 2.39 7.35
C LYS A 97 -5.89 1.60 6.08
N GLU A 98 -6.39 2.26 5.04
CA GLU A 98 -6.39 1.71 3.69
C GLU A 98 -4.98 1.68 3.10
N LEU A 99 -4.56 0.50 2.62
CA LEU A 99 -3.39 0.36 1.78
C LEU A 99 -3.81 0.45 0.33
N ASN A 100 -3.48 1.58 -0.29
CA ASN A 100 -3.71 1.80 -1.71
C ASN A 100 -2.83 0.86 -2.54
N PHE A 101 -3.41 -0.23 -3.02
CA PHE A 101 -2.79 -1.10 -4.00
C PHE A 101 -2.99 -0.52 -5.40
N ARG A 102 -2.06 0.38 -5.79
CA ARG A 102 -1.98 1.13 -7.06
C ARG A 102 -3.12 2.09 -7.34
N ASN A 103 -2.77 3.20 -8.00
CA ASN A 103 -3.70 4.25 -8.41
C ASN A 103 -4.32 3.81 -9.75
N THR A 104 -5.46 3.12 -9.70
CA THR A 104 -6.19 2.52 -10.84
C THR A 104 -6.83 3.57 -11.77
N ARG A 105 -6.06 4.55 -12.25
CA ARG A 105 -6.56 5.51 -13.25
C ARG A 105 -6.53 4.96 -14.68
N PHE A 106 -5.91 3.81 -14.92
CA PHE A 106 -5.84 3.20 -16.23
C PHE A 106 -6.19 1.72 -16.13
N PHE A 107 -7.43 1.38 -16.49
CA PHE A 107 -7.84 0.01 -16.75
C PHE A 107 -6.95 -0.53 -17.89
N SER A 108 -5.93 -1.30 -17.54
CA SER A 108 -5.18 -2.08 -18.52
C SER A 108 -5.58 -3.54 -18.37
N ASP A 109 -5.62 -4.29 -19.47
CA ASP A 109 -5.99 -5.72 -19.45
C ASP A 109 -5.03 -6.60 -18.61
N ASN A 110 -3.96 -6.03 -18.05
CA ASN A 110 -2.92 -6.69 -17.28
C ASN A 110 -2.83 -6.12 -15.84
N GLU A 111 -3.97 -5.96 -15.16
CA GLU A 111 -3.92 -5.60 -13.75
C GLU A 111 -3.47 -6.78 -12.87
N PRO A 112 -2.68 -6.55 -11.82
CA PRO A 112 -2.35 -7.60 -10.88
C PRO A 112 -3.60 -8.07 -10.13
N GLU A 113 -3.87 -9.36 -10.17
CA GLU A 113 -4.94 -10.00 -9.41
C GLU A 113 -4.35 -10.69 -8.18
N LEU A 114 -5.01 -10.56 -7.03
CA LEU A 114 -4.64 -11.35 -5.85
C LEU A 114 -5.04 -12.81 -6.09
N ASP A 115 -4.04 -13.68 -6.29
CA ASP A 115 -4.22 -15.12 -6.46
C ASP A 115 -4.45 -15.79 -5.11
N SER A 116 -3.59 -15.52 -4.13
CA SER A 116 -3.63 -16.19 -2.83
C SER A 116 -2.95 -15.40 -1.72
N ILE A 117 -3.20 -15.81 -0.48
CA ILE A 117 -2.47 -15.34 0.71
C ILE A 117 -1.77 -16.55 1.32
N ALA A 118 -0.44 -16.54 1.31
CA ALA A 118 0.39 -17.60 1.86
C ALA A 118 0.87 -17.23 3.27
N GLU A 119 0.96 -18.24 4.14
CA GLU A 119 1.64 -18.11 5.44
C GLU A 119 3.08 -18.60 5.29
N ILE A 120 4.05 -17.72 5.52
CA ILE A 120 5.47 -18.07 5.45
C ILE A 120 6.15 -17.70 6.76
N GLY A 121 6.50 -18.71 7.56
CA GLY A 121 6.91 -18.52 8.95
C GLY A 121 5.77 -17.87 9.73
N ASN A 122 6.05 -16.73 10.36
CA ASN A 122 5.03 -15.94 11.06
C ASN A 122 4.44 -14.83 10.17
N GLY A 123 4.85 -14.70 8.91
CA GLY A 123 4.40 -13.63 8.02
C GLY A 123 3.24 -14.05 7.11
N LYS A 124 2.46 -13.06 6.66
CA LYS A 124 1.47 -13.21 5.59
C LYS A 124 1.99 -12.60 4.30
N VAL A 125 1.88 -13.35 3.20
CA VAL A 125 2.38 -12.96 1.89
C VAL A 125 1.22 -12.98 0.90
N LEU A 126 0.95 -11.82 0.32
CA LEU A 126 -0.03 -11.63 -0.75
C LEU A 126 0.65 -12.01 -2.07
N ILE A 127 0.12 -13.01 -2.75
CA ILE A 127 0.62 -13.48 -4.04
C ILE A 127 -0.24 -12.87 -5.13
N PHE A 128 0.40 -12.09 -5.99
CA PHE A 128 -0.22 -11.41 -7.12
C PHE A 128 0.22 -12.04 -8.42
N GLU A 129 -0.73 -12.16 -9.34
CA GLU A 129 -0.48 -12.60 -10.70
C GLU A 129 -0.86 -11.50 -11.67
N THR A 130 0.01 -11.22 -12.64
CA THR A 130 -0.26 -10.29 -13.72
C THR A 130 -0.07 -11.01 -15.05
N GLU A 131 -1.11 -11.08 -15.88
CA GLU A 131 -0.97 -11.63 -17.24
C GLU A 131 0.06 -10.79 -18.01
N ILE A 132 1.02 -11.45 -18.63
CA ILE A 132 2.07 -10.81 -19.44
C ILE A 132 1.97 -11.27 -20.89
N GLN A 133 2.41 -10.40 -21.81
CA GLN A 133 2.50 -10.75 -23.22
C GLN A 133 3.78 -11.55 -23.49
N GLU A 134 3.75 -12.39 -24.52
CA GLU A 134 4.80 -13.39 -24.79
C GLU A 134 6.20 -12.78 -25.04
N TYR A 135 6.29 -11.53 -25.49
CA TYR A 135 7.57 -10.86 -25.70
C TYR A 135 8.21 -10.31 -24.42
N ASP A 136 7.50 -10.31 -23.29
CA ASP A 136 8.01 -9.77 -22.02
C ASP A 136 8.70 -10.82 -21.15
N ASP A 137 8.74 -12.09 -21.57
CA ASP A 137 9.24 -13.21 -20.77
C ASP A 137 10.66 -13.00 -20.23
N THR A 138 11.55 -12.40 -21.03
CA THR A 138 12.95 -12.19 -20.62
C THR A 138 13.11 -11.16 -19.50
N ASN A 139 12.07 -10.37 -19.23
CA ASN A 139 12.10 -9.29 -18.26
C ASN A 139 11.67 -9.73 -16.85
N TYR A 140 11.13 -10.95 -16.70
CA TYR A 140 10.55 -11.40 -15.44
C TYR A 140 11.19 -12.69 -14.92
N PRO A 141 11.78 -12.67 -13.71
CA PRO A 141 12.44 -13.85 -13.15
C PRO A 141 11.47 -14.95 -12.69
N ASN A 142 10.21 -14.58 -12.38
CA ASN A 142 9.20 -15.48 -11.84
C ASN A 142 7.96 -15.49 -12.75
N ILE A 143 7.89 -16.48 -13.65
CA ILE A 143 6.76 -16.68 -14.56
C ILE A 143 6.04 -17.98 -14.20
N LYS A 144 4.72 -17.90 -14.04
CA LYS A 144 3.82 -19.06 -13.95
C LYS A 144 3.11 -19.24 -15.28
N ILE A 145 3.02 -20.48 -15.76
CA ILE A 145 2.33 -20.80 -17.00
C ILE A 145 1.05 -21.56 -16.66
N ARG A 146 -0.09 -21.08 -17.15
CA ARG A 146 -1.35 -21.83 -17.16
C ARG A 146 -1.56 -22.34 -18.58
N GLU A 147 -1.48 -23.66 -18.75
CA GLU A 147 -1.57 -24.29 -20.06
C GLU A 147 -3.00 -24.27 -20.59
N SER A 148 -3.14 -24.24 -21.91
CA SER A 148 -4.40 -24.50 -22.62
C SER A 148 -5.60 -23.66 -22.14
N GLN A 149 -5.39 -22.37 -21.86
CA GLN A 149 -6.46 -21.46 -21.45
C GLN A 149 -7.25 -20.97 -22.66
N LYS A 150 -8.57 -20.91 -22.52
CA LYS A 150 -9.46 -20.34 -23.53
C LYS A 150 -9.45 -18.81 -23.40
N LYS A 151 -8.91 -18.10 -24.40
CA LYS A 151 -8.79 -16.64 -24.42
C LYS A 151 -9.41 -16.06 -25.70
N LEU A 152 -9.96 -14.86 -25.59
CA LEU A 152 -10.46 -14.13 -26.74
C LEU A 152 -9.27 -13.48 -27.45
N SER A 153 -9.09 -13.76 -28.73
CA SER A 153 -8.04 -13.18 -29.57
C SER A 153 -8.67 -12.44 -30.74
N TYR A 154 -8.17 -11.25 -31.03
CA TYR A 154 -8.63 -10.47 -32.18
C TYR A 154 -7.83 -10.85 -33.43
N ASN A 155 -8.52 -11.33 -34.45
CA ASN A 155 -7.90 -11.72 -35.71
C ASN A 155 -7.85 -10.51 -36.66
N ASN A 156 -6.64 -9.98 -36.87
CA ASN A 156 -6.43 -8.79 -37.70
C ASN A 156 -6.83 -8.96 -39.18
N LYS A 157 -6.87 -10.20 -39.70
CA LYS A 157 -7.23 -10.48 -41.09
C LYS A 157 -8.74 -10.52 -41.28
N THR A 158 -9.46 -11.22 -40.40
CA THR A 158 -10.92 -11.36 -40.48
C THR A 158 -11.67 -10.21 -39.83
N LYS A 159 -10.99 -9.42 -38.98
CA LYS A 159 -11.58 -8.35 -38.16
C LYS A 159 -12.60 -8.86 -37.14
N GLU A 160 -12.48 -10.12 -36.75
CA GLU A 160 -13.38 -10.79 -35.78
C GLU A 160 -12.59 -11.26 -34.55
N SER A 161 -13.30 -11.41 -33.43
CA SER A 161 -12.74 -12.00 -32.22
C SER A 161 -13.08 -13.48 -32.15
N GLU A 162 -12.07 -14.33 -31.92
CA GLU A 162 -12.22 -15.77 -31.83
C GLU A 162 -11.67 -16.30 -30.50
N TRP A 163 -12.26 -17.38 -30.00
CA TRP A 163 -11.75 -18.06 -28.83
C TRP A 163 -10.61 -18.99 -29.24
N VAL A 164 -9.41 -18.69 -28.78
CA VAL A 164 -8.22 -19.53 -28.99
C VAL A 164 -7.84 -20.24 -27.70
N ILE A 165 -7.25 -21.42 -27.84
CA ILE A 165 -6.60 -22.13 -26.74
C ILE A 165 -5.13 -21.77 -26.80
N ARG A 166 -4.59 -21.17 -25.75
CA ARG A 166 -3.18 -20.84 -25.64
C ARG A 166 -2.68 -20.94 -24.21
N ASP A 167 -1.39 -21.10 -24.05
CA ASP A 167 -0.77 -20.97 -22.75
C ASP A 167 -0.75 -19.49 -22.35
N VAL A 168 -1.07 -19.21 -21.08
CA VAL A 168 -1.10 -17.86 -20.55
C VAL A 168 -0.02 -17.76 -19.49
N LYS A 169 0.81 -16.74 -19.63
CA LYS A 169 1.95 -16.48 -18.75
C LYS A 169 1.58 -15.39 -17.76
N PHE A 170 1.89 -15.64 -16.50
CA PHE A 170 1.65 -14.71 -15.41
C PHE A 170 2.99 -14.37 -14.76
N LYS A 171 3.29 -13.08 -14.66
CA LYS A 171 4.31 -12.60 -13.72
C LYS A 171 3.76 -12.76 -12.31
N VAL A 172 4.54 -13.39 -11.44
CA VAL A 172 4.18 -13.55 -10.02
C VAL A 172 4.93 -12.52 -9.19
N ASP A 173 4.20 -11.64 -8.54
CA ASP A 173 4.71 -10.73 -7.53
C ASP A 173 4.27 -11.22 -6.15
N SER A 174 5.14 -11.06 -5.15
CA SER A 174 4.83 -11.42 -3.77
C SER A 174 5.00 -10.19 -2.90
N LEU A 175 3.95 -9.77 -2.20
CA LEU A 175 3.95 -8.62 -1.31
C LEU A 175 3.65 -9.03 0.13
N THR A 176 4.06 -8.20 1.08
CA THR A 176 3.77 -8.35 2.50
C THR A 176 3.49 -6.97 3.08
N VAL A 177 2.86 -6.91 4.25
CA VAL A 177 2.76 -5.66 5.01
C VAL A 177 3.99 -5.52 5.91
N LYS A 178 4.69 -4.39 5.82
CA LYS A 178 5.77 -3.99 6.73
C LYS A 178 5.71 -2.48 6.96
N TYR A 179 5.93 -2.06 8.21
CA TYR A 179 5.95 -0.65 8.60
C TYR A 179 4.67 0.10 8.18
N GLY A 180 3.53 -0.62 8.21
CA GLY A 180 2.21 -0.13 7.82
C GLY A 180 2.04 0.12 6.31
N GLU A 181 2.87 -0.47 5.45
CA GLU A 181 2.80 -0.34 3.99
C GLU A 181 2.93 -1.69 3.29
N LEU A 182 2.40 -1.79 2.06
CA LEU A 182 2.67 -2.91 1.17
C LEU A 182 4.08 -2.79 0.58
N VAL A 183 4.84 -3.87 0.68
CA VAL A 183 6.22 -3.95 0.20
C VAL A 183 6.45 -5.32 -0.45
N ASN A 184 7.47 -5.41 -1.30
CA ASN A 184 7.89 -6.69 -1.87
C ASN A 184 8.30 -7.66 -0.76
N TYR A 185 7.77 -8.88 -0.82
CA TYR A 185 8.14 -9.94 0.10
C TYR A 185 9.60 -10.34 -0.07
N ARG A 186 10.28 -10.54 1.06
CA ARG A 186 11.65 -11.05 1.11
C ARG A 186 11.71 -12.22 2.08
N GLN A 187 12.35 -13.30 1.64
CA GLN A 187 12.55 -14.50 2.46
C GLN A 187 13.66 -14.30 3.51
N LYS A 188 14.68 -13.48 3.21
CA LYS A 188 15.82 -13.25 4.09
C LYS A 188 15.72 -11.87 4.72
N THR A 189 16.04 -11.80 6.00
CA THR A 189 16.27 -10.52 6.69
C THR A 189 17.41 -9.79 5.99
N PRO A 190 17.23 -8.51 5.63
CA PRO A 190 18.30 -7.70 5.04
C PRO A 190 19.50 -7.64 5.98
N LYS A 191 20.66 -7.37 5.40
CA LYS A 191 21.83 -6.99 6.19
C LYS A 191 21.54 -5.61 6.80
N GLU A 192 21.68 -5.48 8.11
CA GLU A 192 21.60 -4.19 8.79
C GLU A 192 22.76 -3.29 8.35
N ASN A 193 22.54 -2.49 7.31
CA ASN A 193 23.40 -1.37 6.99
C ASN A 193 22.78 -0.13 7.62
N LYS A 194 23.30 0.24 8.79
CA LYS A 194 22.79 1.40 9.54
C LYS A 194 22.88 2.65 8.68
N ILE A 195 21.76 3.36 8.59
CA ILE A 195 21.66 4.62 7.87
C ILE A 195 22.23 5.73 8.75
N LYS A 196 23.22 6.45 8.22
CA LYS A 196 23.77 7.65 8.83
C LYS A 196 22.88 8.85 8.54
N GLU A 197 22.49 8.99 7.27
CA GLU A 197 21.74 10.15 6.80
C GLU A 197 20.91 9.84 5.56
N LEU A 198 19.74 10.48 5.49
CA LEU A 198 18.79 10.39 4.40
C LEU A 198 18.52 11.79 3.86
N TYR A 199 18.56 11.92 2.54
CA TYR A 199 18.13 13.14 1.84
C TYR A 199 17.03 12.79 0.85
N PHE A 200 15.99 13.60 0.83
CA PHE A 200 14.94 13.50 -0.17
C PHE A 200 14.59 14.88 -0.70
N SER A 201 14.34 14.98 -2.00
CA SER A 201 13.84 16.20 -2.61
C SER A 201 12.88 15.88 -3.75
N THR A 202 11.95 16.80 -3.99
CA THR A 202 11.00 16.72 -5.10
C THR A 202 11.17 17.90 -6.06
N THR A 203 10.85 17.70 -7.34
CA THR A 203 10.72 18.77 -8.33
C THR A 203 9.25 19.16 -8.53
N GLY A 204 9.02 20.27 -9.23
CA GLY A 204 7.66 20.62 -9.67
C GLY A 204 7.12 19.67 -10.75
N CYS A 205 5.82 19.81 -11.01
CA CYS A 205 5.06 19.14 -12.08
C CYS A 205 4.11 20.17 -12.73
N TYR A 206 3.35 19.76 -13.75
CA TYR A 206 2.22 20.56 -14.21
C TYR A 206 1.06 20.44 -13.22
N GLY A 207 0.91 21.43 -12.35
CA GLY A 207 -0.14 21.49 -11.32
C GLY A 207 0.39 21.89 -9.96
N SER A 208 -0.12 21.24 -8.91
CA SER A 208 0.16 21.57 -7.50
C SER A 208 0.95 20.48 -6.79
N CYS A 209 1.95 19.89 -7.45
CA CYS A 209 2.83 18.94 -6.80
C CYS A 209 3.74 19.65 -5.78
N PRO A 210 3.83 19.15 -4.54
CA PRO A 210 4.63 19.77 -3.50
C PRO A 210 6.11 19.65 -3.83
N VAL A 211 6.82 20.78 -3.75
CA VAL A 211 8.27 20.90 -3.91
C VAL A 211 8.86 21.11 -2.53
N PHE A 212 9.62 20.14 -2.04
CA PHE A 212 10.24 20.19 -0.72
C PHE A 212 11.54 19.40 -0.66
N GLU A 213 12.30 19.62 0.40
CA GLU A 213 13.51 18.88 0.74
C GLU A 213 13.43 18.39 2.19
N ILE A 214 13.93 17.19 2.44
CA ILE A 214 14.12 16.60 3.77
C ILE A 214 15.56 16.14 3.88
N GLN A 215 16.19 16.47 4.99
CA GLN A 215 17.43 15.86 5.46
C GLN A 215 17.17 15.27 6.84
N LEU A 216 17.36 13.97 6.99
CA LEU A 216 17.10 13.22 8.22
C LEU A 216 18.38 12.49 8.66
N LYS A 217 18.83 12.78 9.87
CA LYS A 217 20.03 12.19 10.49
C LYS A 217 19.68 10.99 11.37
N SER A 218 20.67 10.13 11.64
CA SER A 218 20.50 8.93 12.48
C SER A 218 20.05 9.21 13.93
N ASN A 219 20.25 10.43 14.42
CA ASN A 219 19.80 10.87 15.74
C ASN A 219 18.34 11.43 15.76
N ARG A 220 17.61 11.29 14.64
CA ARG A 220 16.25 11.79 14.37
C ARG A 220 16.13 13.29 14.14
N ASP A 221 17.24 14.02 14.08
CA ASP A 221 17.18 15.43 13.71
C ASP A 221 16.82 15.53 12.23
N LEU A 222 15.76 16.30 11.95
CA LEU A 222 15.19 16.49 10.62
C LEU A 222 15.25 17.97 10.28
N GLU A 223 15.85 18.29 9.14
CA GLU A 223 15.81 19.60 8.50
C GLU A 223 14.87 19.52 7.29
N TYR A 224 13.86 20.38 7.25
CA TYR A 224 12.84 20.43 6.21
C TYR A 224 12.88 21.78 5.50
N ASN A 225 12.72 21.76 4.17
CA ASN A 225 12.62 22.98 3.37
C ASN A 225 11.43 22.88 2.41
N GLY A 226 10.29 23.44 2.79
CA GLY A 226 9.12 23.52 1.91
C GLY A 226 9.24 24.69 0.95
N LYS A 227 9.05 24.45 -0.35
CA LYS A 227 9.26 25.48 -1.39
C LYS A 227 7.97 25.91 -2.06
N ARG A 228 7.25 24.98 -2.70
CA ARG A 228 6.03 25.30 -3.48
C ARG A 228 4.97 24.25 -3.25
N PHE A 229 3.70 24.66 -3.18
CA PHE A 229 2.55 23.76 -3.00
C PHE A 229 2.67 22.83 -1.78
N THR A 230 3.41 23.25 -0.76
CA THR A 230 3.47 22.61 0.56
C THR A 230 2.60 23.39 1.54
N ASN A 231 2.12 22.74 2.60
CA ASN A 231 1.38 23.42 3.67
C ASN A 231 2.32 24.26 4.57
N HIS A 232 3.61 23.92 4.57
CA HIS A 232 4.64 24.53 5.41
C HIS A 232 5.75 25.06 4.50
N PRO A 233 5.73 26.33 4.08
CA PRO A 233 6.82 26.91 3.30
C PRO A 233 7.96 27.38 4.21
N GLY A 234 9.20 27.25 3.76
CA GLY A 234 10.40 27.68 4.47
C GLY A 234 11.17 26.55 5.15
N LEU A 235 12.20 26.96 5.91
CA LEU A 235 13.08 26.06 6.65
C LEU A 235 12.49 25.77 8.03
N GLU A 236 12.42 24.48 8.37
CA GLU A 236 12.02 24.00 9.69
C GLU A 236 13.05 22.98 10.19
N SER A 237 13.22 22.88 11.50
CA SER A 237 14.12 21.90 12.12
C SER A 237 13.49 21.34 13.39
N PHE A 238 13.31 20.02 13.41
CA PHE A 238 12.69 19.34 14.54
C PHE A 238 13.21 17.91 14.67
N LYS A 239 12.89 17.29 15.82
CA LYS A 239 13.18 15.88 16.04
C LYS A 239 11.99 15.05 15.57
N LEU A 240 12.19 14.20 14.56
CA LEU A 240 11.16 13.27 14.11
C LEU A 240 10.80 12.31 15.26
N ASN A 241 9.51 12.02 15.44
CA ASN A 241 9.10 11.09 16.49
C ASN A 241 9.65 9.69 16.22
N GLN A 242 9.82 8.90 17.29
CA GLN A 242 10.52 7.62 17.22
C GLN A 242 9.80 6.64 16.27
N THR A 243 8.48 6.57 16.34
CA THR A 243 7.67 5.66 15.52
C THR A 243 7.79 5.95 14.02
N ASP A 244 7.66 7.21 13.60
CA ASP A 244 7.80 7.59 12.19
C ASP A 244 9.23 7.36 11.68
N TYR A 245 10.22 7.63 12.52
CA TYR A 245 11.62 7.37 12.21
C TYR A 245 11.86 5.87 12.02
N ASP A 246 11.48 5.03 12.98
CA ASP A 246 11.70 3.58 12.93
C ASP A 246 10.98 2.94 11.74
N ASN A 247 9.77 3.40 11.45
CA ASN A 247 9.02 2.95 10.28
C ASN A 247 9.70 3.31 8.96
N LEU A 248 10.18 4.55 8.81
CA LEU A 248 10.87 4.99 7.59
C LEU A 248 12.21 4.28 7.39
N ILE A 249 13.03 4.23 8.45
CA ILE A 249 14.36 3.61 8.38
C ILE A 249 14.25 2.10 8.20
N GLY A 250 13.38 1.44 8.96
CA GLY A 250 13.12 0.01 8.80
C GLY A 250 12.62 -0.32 7.39
N LEU A 251 11.78 0.54 6.81
CA LEU A 251 11.33 0.37 5.42
C LEU A 251 12.48 0.51 4.41
N ILE A 252 13.38 1.48 4.59
CA ILE A 252 14.55 1.65 3.72
C ILE A 252 15.49 0.44 3.83
N GLU A 253 15.79 -0.01 5.04
CA GLU A 253 16.65 -1.18 5.29
C GLU A 253 16.02 -2.46 4.72
N TYR A 254 14.71 -2.64 4.90
CA TYR A 254 13.95 -3.73 4.29
C TYR A 254 13.97 -3.68 2.75
N SER A 255 14.09 -2.49 2.17
CA SER A 255 14.00 -2.30 0.73
C SER A 255 15.25 -2.71 -0.04
N GLU A 256 16.40 -2.94 0.61
CA GLU A 256 17.70 -3.21 -0.04
C GLU A 256 17.97 -2.22 -1.18
N LEU A 257 17.86 -0.93 -0.89
CA LEU A 257 17.95 0.14 -1.90
C LEU A 257 19.22 0.06 -2.73
N GLU A 258 20.32 -0.46 -2.18
CA GLU A 258 21.58 -0.67 -2.88
C GLU A 258 21.43 -1.55 -4.14
N LYS A 259 20.44 -2.45 -4.18
CA LYS A 259 20.17 -3.35 -5.32
C LYS A 259 19.22 -2.76 -6.37
N LEU A 260 18.59 -1.64 -6.06
CA LEU A 260 17.66 -0.98 -6.99
C LEU A 260 18.43 -0.23 -8.08
N ASN A 261 17.79 0.04 -9.22
CA ASN A 261 18.35 0.93 -10.23
C ASN A 261 18.49 2.36 -9.68
N ASP A 262 19.46 3.11 -10.21
CA ASP A 262 19.67 4.52 -9.83
C ASP A 262 18.64 5.46 -10.48
N PHE A 263 17.95 5.01 -11.53
CA PHE A 263 17.00 5.83 -12.28
C PHE A 263 15.73 5.04 -12.63
N TYR A 264 14.59 5.69 -12.39
CA TYR A 264 13.26 5.25 -12.82
C TYR A 264 12.55 6.40 -13.53
N SER A 265 11.71 6.06 -14.50
CA SER A 265 10.89 7.04 -15.21
C SER A 265 9.63 6.40 -15.75
N VAL A 266 8.52 7.11 -15.58
CA VAL A 266 7.30 6.90 -16.36
C VAL A 266 7.49 7.37 -17.80
N ASN A 267 6.60 6.98 -18.71
CA ASN A 267 6.67 7.30 -20.14
C ASN A 267 5.78 8.48 -20.58
N TRP A 268 5.10 9.16 -19.65
CA TRP A 268 4.37 10.41 -19.90
C TRP A 268 5.19 11.63 -19.46
N THR A 269 4.72 12.83 -19.78
CA THR A 269 5.38 14.09 -19.41
C THR A 269 4.70 14.76 -18.21
N ASP A 270 5.29 15.87 -17.76
CA ASP A 270 4.73 16.79 -16.78
C ASP A 270 4.53 16.28 -15.35
N ASP A 271 5.13 15.14 -14.99
CA ASP A 271 5.15 14.60 -13.63
C ASP A 271 6.30 15.15 -12.77
N GLN A 272 6.20 14.98 -11.45
CA GLN A 272 7.26 15.35 -10.50
C GLN A 272 8.38 14.30 -10.47
N THR A 273 9.60 14.74 -10.17
CA THR A 273 10.74 13.85 -9.90
C THR A 273 11.01 13.80 -8.40
N GLY A 274 11.21 12.61 -7.85
CA GLY A 274 11.80 12.40 -6.54
C GLY A 274 13.28 12.10 -6.67
N LYS A 275 14.11 12.69 -5.80
CA LYS A 275 15.53 12.33 -5.65
C LYS A 275 15.78 11.90 -4.23
N LEU A 276 16.14 10.64 -4.06
CA LEU A 276 16.44 10.00 -2.78
C LEU A 276 17.94 9.73 -2.70
N LYS A 277 18.56 10.09 -1.59
CA LYS A 277 19.95 9.76 -1.30
C LYS A 277 20.08 9.19 0.11
N VAL A 278 20.72 8.03 0.23
CA VAL A 278 21.02 7.37 1.51
C VAL A 278 22.53 7.31 1.67
N ILE A 279 23.00 7.76 2.84
CA ILE A 279 24.39 7.62 3.27
C ILE A 279 24.39 6.61 4.42
N TYR A 280 25.16 5.54 4.28
CA TYR A 280 25.29 4.49 5.28
C TYR A 280 26.49 4.76 6.22
N GLU A 281 26.47 4.18 7.41
CA GLU A 281 27.54 4.36 8.41
C GLU A 281 28.91 3.84 7.92
N ASN A 282 28.93 2.87 7.00
CA ASN A 282 30.16 2.38 6.38
C ASN A 282 30.72 3.32 5.29
N GLY A 283 30.03 4.41 4.98
CA GLY A 283 30.41 5.38 3.96
C GLY A 283 29.83 5.11 2.57
N ASP A 284 29.10 4.00 2.38
CA ASP A 284 28.41 3.73 1.11
C ASP A 284 27.32 4.78 0.87
N ILE A 285 27.09 5.11 -0.40
CA ILE A 285 26.08 6.08 -0.82
C ILE A 285 25.22 5.45 -1.90
N LYS A 286 23.90 5.53 -1.73
CA LYS A 286 22.92 5.19 -2.77
C LYS A 286 22.13 6.44 -3.17
N GLU A 287 22.06 6.72 -4.46
CA GLU A 287 21.23 7.79 -5.02
C GLU A 287 20.23 7.19 -6.02
N ILE A 288 18.97 7.61 -5.93
CA ILE A 288 17.90 7.18 -6.82
C ILE A 288 17.12 8.42 -7.28
N GLN A 289 16.96 8.56 -8.59
CA GLN A 289 16.07 9.54 -9.20
C GLN A 289 14.88 8.83 -9.85
N ASP A 290 13.67 9.25 -9.52
CA ASP A 290 12.43 8.64 -10.00
C ASP A 290 11.49 9.70 -10.56
N TYR A 291 11.36 9.73 -11.88
CA TYR A 291 10.41 10.58 -12.58
C TYR A 291 9.02 9.92 -12.59
N GLY A 292 8.06 10.58 -11.94
CA GLY A 292 6.69 10.08 -11.72
C GLY A 292 6.46 9.41 -10.37
N LEU A 293 7.52 9.16 -9.59
CA LEU A 293 7.44 8.43 -8.31
C LEU A 293 6.77 7.05 -8.44
N GLN A 294 6.98 6.39 -9.58
CA GLN A 294 6.36 5.09 -9.92
C GLN A 294 7.38 3.95 -9.97
N GLY A 295 8.51 4.08 -9.26
CA GLY A 295 9.51 3.03 -9.13
C GLY A 295 8.95 1.76 -8.48
N THR A 296 9.81 0.98 -7.85
CA THR A 296 9.36 -0.27 -7.21
C THR A 296 8.31 -0.01 -6.13
N THR A 297 7.49 -1.02 -5.80
CA THR A 297 6.53 -0.96 -4.68
C THR A 297 7.18 -0.49 -3.38
N ASN A 298 8.42 -0.91 -3.12
CA ASN A 298 9.21 -0.47 -1.98
C ASN A 298 9.52 1.04 -2.03
N LEU A 299 9.92 1.57 -3.18
CA LEU A 299 10.18 3.00 -3.35
C LEU A 299 8.91 3.82 -3.15
N GLN A 300 7.78 3.36 -3.70
CA GLN A 300 6.48 4.01 -3.51
C GLN A 300 6.10 4.10 -2.03
N ALA A 301 6.33 3.03 -1.26
CA ALA A 301 6.10 3.02 0.18
C ALA A 301 7.00 4.05 0.91
N ILE A 302 8.28 4.14 0.53
CA ILE A 302 9.23 5.12 1.09
C ILE A 302 8.78 6.55 0.78
N TYR A 303 8.42 6.84 -0.47
CA TYR A 303 7.93 8.16 -0.86
C TYR A 303 6.66 8.52 -0.10
N LYS A 304 5.72 7.58 0.06
CA LYS A 304 4.52 7.82 0.86
C LYS A 304 4.86 8.28 2.28
N LYS A 305 5.81 7.62 2.96
CA LYS A 305 6.29 8.03 4.29
C LYS A 305 6.91 9.42 4.30
N LEU A 306 7.73 9.74 3.30
CA LEU A 306 8.34 11.07 3.18
C LEU A 306 7.30 12.18 2.91
N PHE A 307 6.25 11.88 2.15
CA PHE A 307 5.13 12.79 1.92
C PHE A 307 4.22 12.92 3.16
N GLU A 308 4.02 11.85 3.92
CA GLU A 308 3.34 11.90 5.22
C GLU A 308 4.09 12.84 6.19
N ILE A 309 5.43 12.78 6.22
CA ILE A 309 6.26 13.71 6.99
C ILE A 309 6.06 15.16 6.50
N ASN A 310 6.15 15.41 5.18
CA ASN A 310 5.90 16.74 4.61
C ASN A 310 4.53 17.32 5.01
N ASN A 311 3.49 16.49 5.06
CA ASN A 311 2.14 16.92 5.40
C ASN A 311 1.94 17.19 6.90
N ASN A 312 2.83 16.65 7.75
CA ASN A 312 2.73 16.70 9.20
C ASN A 312 3.89 17.48 9.85
N VAL A 313 4.61 18.30 9.09
CA VAL A 313 5.58 19.25 9.63
C VAL A 313 4.87 20.13 10.67
N LYS A 314 5.49 20.30 11.84
CA LYS A 314 4.89 20.99 12.99
C LYS A 314 5.59 22.29 13.29
#